data_AF-X6ECN7-F1
#
_entry.id   AF-X6ECN7-F1
#
_cell.length_a   1.000
_cell.length_b   1.000
_cell.length_c   1.000
_cell.angle_alpha   90.00
_cell.angle_beta   90.00
_cell.angle_gamma   90.00
#
_symmetry.space_group_name_H-M   'P 1'
#
loop_
_entity.id
_entity.type
_entity.pdbx_description
1 polymer ?
#
loop_
_entity_poly.entity_id
_entity_poly.type
_entity_poly.pdbx_seq_one_letter_code
_entity_poly.pdbx_strand_id
1 'polypeptide(L)'
;MAPGEMIVGIEIPRSAALKRSHYLKVRDRASYEFAAASAAVGIEMEADGKTIRDVRIAVGGVATKPWRLRAVEDSLKGKTLDEATLRTAAAAAVDGAKSSGQNAFKIELTPKVVARALMTVGDIV
;
A
#
# COMPACT_ATOMS: atom_id res chain seq x y z
N MET A 1 -4.01 12.38 -21.93
CA MET A 1 -4.41 13.77 -22.16
C MET A 1 -4.01 14.13 -23.56
N ALA A 2 -4.96 14.58 -24.36
CA ALA A 2 -4.69 15.15 -25.67
C ALA A 2 -4.01 16.52 -25.52
N PRO A 3 -3.25 16.96 -26.54
CA PRO A 3 -2.75 18.33 -26.59
C PRO A 3 -3.91 19.34 -26.44
N GLY A 4 -3.71 20.35 -25.59
CA GLY A 4 -4.72 21.38 -25.31
C GLY A 4 -5.69 21.07 -24.16
N GLU A 5 -5.65 19.86 -23.59
CA GLU A 5 -6.42 19.54 -22.39
C GLU A 5 -5.71 20.01 -21.11
N MET A 6 -6.50 20.33 -20.08
CA MET A 6 -6.02 20.72 -18.75
C MET A 6 -6.76 19.92 -17.67
N ILE A 7 -6.03 19.45 -16.65
CA ILE A 7 -6.64 18.84 -15.47
C ILE A 7 -7.24 19.97 -14.63
N VAL A 8 -8.57 20.02 -14.54
CA VAL A 8 -9.32 21.05 -13.78
C VAL A 8 -9.75 20.59 -12.39
N GLY A 9 -9.67 19.29 -12.12
CA GLY A 9 -10.10 18.71 -10.86
C GLY A 9 -9.86 17.20 -10.80
N ILE A 10 -9.95 16.67 -9.58
CA ILE A 10 -9.89 15.24 -9.30
C ILE A 10 -11.04 14.92 -8.33
N GLU A 11 -11.81 13.90 -8.66
CA GLU A 11 -12.83 13.37 -7.77
C GLU A 11 -12.32 12.09 -7.11
N ILE A 12 -12.43 12.02 -5.79
CA ILE A 12 -12.09 10.83 -5.02
C ILE A 12 -13.39 10.27 -4.44
N PRO A 13 -13.89 9.13 -4.94
CA PRO A 13 -15.10 8.52 -4.40
C PRO A 13 -14.92 8.19 -2.92
N ARG A 14 -15.93 8.51 -2.10
CA ARG A 14 -15.95 8.06 -0.71
C ARG A 14 -16.08 6.53 -0.70
N SER A 15 -15.09 5.85 -0.15
CA SER A 15 -15.17 4.41 0.15
C SER A 15 -15.09 4.19 1.65
N ALA A 16 -15.68 3.11 2.14
CA ALA A 16 -15.56 2.73 3.55
C ALA A 16 -14.09 2.47 3.92
N ALA A 17 -13.32 1.85 3.02
CA ALA A 17 -11.88 1.65 3.17
C ALA A 17 -11.06 2.96 3.23
N LEU A 18 -11.54 4.07 2.67
CA LEU A 18 -10.87 5.38 2.78
C LEU A 18 -11.01 5.99 4.19
N LYS A 19 -12.03 5.62 4.96
CA LYS A 19 -12.25 6.15 6.32
C LYS A 19 -11.11 5.77 7.28
N ARG A 20 -10.52 4.60 7.07
CA ARG A 20 -9.32 4.13 7.77
C ARG A 20 -8.23 3.92 6.74
N SER A 21 -7.51 4.99 6.42
CA SER A 21 -6.43 4.97 5.45
C SER A 21 -5.14 5.57 6.02
N HIS A 22 -4.01 5.10 5.52
CA HIS A 22 -2.70 5.58 5.91
C HIS A 22 -1.76 5.62 4.70
N TYR A 23 -0.83 6.59 4.69
CA TYR A 23 0.23 6.66 3.70
C TYR A 23 1.58 6.66 4.41
N LEU A 24 2.33 5.57 4.23
CA LEU A 24 3.67 5.43 4.78
C LEU A 24 4.71 5.76 3.71
N LYS A 25 5.64 6.65 4.03
CA LYS A 25 6.75 7.06 3.16
C LYS A 25 8.09 6.79 3.84
N VAL A 26 8.85 5.84 3.32
CA VAL A 26 10.22 5.55 3.76
C VAL A 26 11.22 6.26 2.88
N ARG A 27 12.23 6.88 3.51
CA ARG A 27 13.23 7.77 2.94
C ARG A 27 14.46 7.80 3.85
N ASP A 28 15.60 8.20 3.31
CA ASP A 28 16.87 8.21 4.04
C ASP A 28 16.95 9.39 5.00
N ARG A 29 16.36 10.54 4.61
CA ARG A 29 16.27 11.74 5.43
C ARG A 29 14.86 11.94 5.95
N ALA A 30 14.75 12.44 7.19
CA ALA A 30 13.46 12.58 7.86
C ALA A 30 12.46 13.51 7.14
N SER A 31 12.91 14.41 6.25
CA SER A 31 12.04 15.28 5.43
C SER A 31 12.75 15.71 4.14
N TYR A 32 11.99 16.32 3.23
CA TYR A 32 12.47 16.91 1.97
C TYR A 32 13.19 15.93 1.02
N GLU A 33 12.63 14.72 0.89
CA GLU A 33 13.13 13.67 0.00
C GLU A 33 11.99 12.88 -0.66
N PHE A 34 12.24 12.36 -1.86
CA PHE A 34 11.37 11.37 -2.50
C PHE A 34 11.35 10.05 -1.73
N ALA A 35 10.34 9.22 -1.99
CA ALA A 35 10.22 7.93 -1.30
C ALA A 35 11.21 6.92 -1.89
N ALA A 36 12.01 6.27 -1.03
CA ALA A 36 12.72 5.04 -1.39
C ALA A 36 11.71 3.92 -1.68
N ALA A 37 10.68 3.82 -0.83
CA ALA A 37 9.44 3.07 -1.05
C ALA A 37 8.30 3.72 -0.25
N SER A 38 7.08 3.58 -0.73
CA SER A 38 5.87 4.07 -0.04
C SER A 38 4.68 3.15 -0.26
N ALA A 39 3.74 3.16 0.67
CA ALA A 39 2.47 2.45 0.55
C ALA A 39 1.31 3.34 0.99
N ALA A 40 0.29 3.46 0.12
CA ALA A 40 -1.03 3.95 0.46
C ALA A 40 -1.92 2.75 0.74
N VAL A 41 -2.54 2.72 1.92
CA VAL A 41 -3.43 1.63 2.34
C VAL A 41 -4.76 2.18 2.84
N GLY A 42 -5.83 1.41 2.67
CA GLY A 42 -7.12 1.66 3.30
C GLY A 42 -7.81 0.34 3.62
N ILE A 43 -8.44 0.25 4.80
CA ILE A 43 -9.09 -0.97 5.30
C ILE A 43 -10.53 -0.69 5.68
N GLU A 44 -11.43 -1.56 5.25
CA GLU A 44 -12.79 -1.70 5.78
C GLU A 44 -12.85 -2.97 6.62
N MET A 45 -13.37 -2.87 7.85
CA MET A 45 -13.56 -4.00 8.74
C MET A 45 -14.99 -4.52 8.64
N GLU A 46 -15.15 -5.81 8.86
CA GLU A 46 -16.46 -6.40 9.15
C GLU A 46 -17.00 -5.91 10.50
N ALA A 47 -18.28 -6.19 10.76
CA ALA A 47 -18.97 -5.79 11.99
C ALA A 47 -18.34 -6.40 13.27
N ASP A 48 -17.57 -7.48 13.15
CA ASP A 48 -16.85 -8.12 14.26
C ASP A 48 -15.62 -7.31 14.72
N GLY A 49 -15.21 -6.29 13.96
CA GLY A 49 -14.04 -5.47 14.23
C GLY A 49 -12.69 -6.18 14.08
N LYS A 50 -12.67 -7.42 13.58
CA LYS A 50 -11.47 -8.28 13.50
C LYS A 50 -11.20 -8.77 12.08
N THR A 51 -12.23 -8.94 11.27
CA THR A 51 -12.12 -9.49 9.92
C THR A 51 -12.05 -8.36 8.89
N ILE A 52 -11.15 -8.48 7.91
CA ILE A 52 -10.99 -7.51 6.82
C ILE A 52 -12.10 -7.72 5.79
N ARG A 53 -12.95 -6.73 5.59
CA ARG A 53 -14.03 -6.73 4.59
C ARG A 53 -13.53 -6.31 3.20
N ASP A 54 -12.88 -5.16 3.11
CA ASP A 54 -12.23 -4.66 1.90
C ASP A 54 -10.89 -4.03 2.27
N VAL A 55 -9.95 -4.06 1.33
CA VAL A 55 -8.63 -3.46 1.50
C VAL A 55 -8.13 -2.91 0.17
N ARG A 56 -7.49 -1.74 0.21
CA ARG A 56 -6.92 -1.05 -0.95
C ARG A 56 -5.45 -0.81 -0.67
N ILE A 57 -4.57 -1.21 -1.59
CA ILE A 57 -3.12 -1.14 -1.41
C ILE A 57 -2.48 -0.67 -2.71
N ALA A 58 -1.76 0.45 -2.65
CA ALA A 58 -0.92 0.92 -3.75
C ALA A 58 0.48 1.28 -3.24
N VAL A 59 1.50 0.93 -4.00
CA VAL A 59 2.91 1.25 -3.69
C VAL A 59 3.47 2.29 -4.67
N GLY A 60 4.40 3.10 -4.16
CA GLY A 60 5.07 4.16 -4.92
C GLY A 60 6.58 4.19 -4.66
N GLY A 61 7.34 4.77 -5.58
CA GLY A 61 8.81 4.82 -5.52
C GLY A 61 9.52 3.53 -5.97
N VAL A 62 8.77 2.48 -6.30
CA VAL A 62 9.29 1.13 -6.59
C VAL A 62 8.98 0.63 -8.00
N ALA A 63 8.18 1.37 -8.77
CA ALA A 63 7.79 1.07 -10.14
C ALA A 63 7.72 2.36 -10.99
N THR A 64 7.52 2.21 -12.30
CA THR A 64 7.43 3.33 -13.27
C THR A 64 6.15 4.16 -13.13
N LYS A 65 5.14 3.63 -12.42
CA LYS A 65 3.87 4.29 -12.10
C LYS A 65 3.41 3.82 -10.71
N PRO A 66 2.46 4.51 -10.06
CA PRO A 66 1.81 3.98 -8.86
C PRO A 66 1.26 2.57 -9.14
N TRP A 67 1.64 1.62 -8.30
CA TRP A 67 1.36 0.20 -8.56
C TRP A 67 0.35 -0.33 -7.54
N ARG A 68 -0.81 -0.77 -8.02
CA ARG A 68 -1.87 -1.31 -7.16
C ARG A 68 -1.67 -2.82 -6.96
N LEU A 69 -1.64 -3.25 -5.70
CA LEU A 69 -1.33 -4.63 -5.32
C LEU A 69 -2.60 -5.49 -5.16
N ARG A 70 -3.34 -5.69 -6.27
CA ARG A 70 -4.63 -6.41 -6.25
C ARG A 70 -4.53 -7.83 -5.68
N ALA A 71 -3.47 -8.57 -6.00
CA ALA A 71 -3.28 -9.93 -5.47
C ALA A 71 -3.15 -9.94 -3.93
N VAL A 72 -2.41 -8.95 -3.38
CA VAL A 72 -2.31 -8.77 -1.93
C VAL A 72 -3.65 -8.35 -1.34
N GLU A 73 -4.36 -7.40 -1.97
CA GLU A 73 -5.70 -6.99 -1.56
C GLU A 73 -6.65 -8.21 -1.46
N ASP A 74 -6.69 -9.04 -2.49
CA ASP A 74 -7.58 -10.19 -2.57
C ASP A 74 -7.22 -11.28 -1.55
N SER A 75 -5.93 -11.50 -1.27
CA SER A 75 -5.47 -12.46 -0.25
C SER A 75 -5.88 -12.11 1.18
N LEU A 76 -6.15 -10.83 1.46
CA LEU A 76 -6.45 -10.30 2.79
C LEU A 76 -7.95 -10.25 3.09
N LYS A 77 -8.81 -10.18 2.07
CA LYS A 77 -10.26 -10.16 2.27
C LYS A 77 -10.74 -11.42 2.98
N GLY A 78 -11.58 -11.25 4.00
CA GLY A 78 -12.08 -12.33 4.84
C GLY A 78 -11.06 -12.92 5.81
N LYS A 79 -9.86 -12.33 5.94
CA LYS A 79 -8.86 -12.74 6.94
C LYS A 79 -8.93 -11.87 8.18
N THR A 80 -8.43 -12.42 9.29
CA THR A 80 -8.23 -11.66 10.53
C THR A 80 -7.15 -10.60 10.35
N LEU A 81 -7.39 -9.42 10.89
CA LEU A 81 -6.42 -8.33 10.95
C LEU A 81 -5.42 -8.60 12.08
N ASP A 82 -4.37 -9.37 11.78
CA ASP A 82 -3.26 -9.62 12.68
C ASP A 82 -1.91 -9.51 11.96
N GLU A 83 -0.83 -9.31 12.73
CA GLU A 83 0.51 -9.08 12.20
C GLU A 83 1.00 -10.22 11.29
N ALA A 84 0.75 -11.47 11.66
CA ALA A 84 1.22 -12.64 10.92
C ALA A 84 0.56 -12.72 9.53
N THR A 85 -0.75 -12.49 9.48
CA THR A 85 -1.54 -12.44 8.25
C THR A 85 -1.05 -11.30 7.34
N LEU A 86 -0.88 -10.10 7.90
CA LEU A 86 -0.45 -8.92 7.15
C LEU A 86 0.95 -9.09 6.56
N ARG A 87 1.90 -9.63 7.32
CA ARG A 87 3.28 -9.89 6.85
C ARG A 87 3.31 -10.95 5.75
N THR A 88 2.56 -12.04 5.93
CA THR A 88 2.45 -13.11 4.93
C THR A 88 1.90 -12.58 3.61
N ALA A 89 0.81 -11.81 3.65
CA ALA A 89 0.22 -11.22 2.45
C ALA A 89 1.15 -10.20 1.78
N ALA A 90 1.80 -9.34 2.58
CA ALA A 90 2.71 -8.31 2.06
C ALA A 90 3.93 -8.89 1.33
N ALA A 91 4.34 -10.13 1.62
CA ALA A 91 5.43 -10.79 0.89
C ALA A 91 5.11 -10.93 -0.61
N ALA A 92 3.83 -11.14 -0.97
CA ALA A 92 3.38 -11.20 -2.36
C ALA A 92 3.41 -9.84 -3.08
N ALA A 93 3.70 -8.72 -2.38
CA ALA A 93 3.79 -7.40 -2.99
C ALA A 93 4.88 -7.28 -4.06
N VAL A 94 5.86 -8.17 -4.02
CA VAL A 94 7.01 -8.20 -4.93
C VAL A 94 7.06 -9.45 -5.79
N ASP A 95 5.96 -10.19 -5.87
CA ASP A 95 5.85 -11.30 -6.81
C ASP A 95 6.06 -10.81 -8.25
N GLY A 96 6.96 -11.47 -8.97
CA GLY A 96 7.40 -11.06 -10.31
C GLY A 96 8.24 -9.77 -10.38
N ALA A 97 8.60 -9.15 -9.25
CA ALA A 97 9.45 -7.96 -9.25
C ALA A 97 10.88 -8.29 -9.74
N LYS A 98 11.43 -7.43 -10.59
CA LYS A 98 12.80 -7.54 -11.09
C LYS A 98 13.58 -6.28 -10.74
N SER A 99 14.75 -6.47 -10.14
CA SER A 99 15.66 -5.37 -9.88
C SER A 99 16.39 -4.94 -11.15
N SER A 100 16.93 -3.74 -11.13
CA SER A 100 17.79 -3.17 -12.17
C SER A 100 18.84 -2.28 -11.50
N GLY A 101 20.12 -2.56 -11.77
CA GLY A 101 21.23 -1.82 -11.16
C GLY A 101 21.21 -1.88 -9.64
N GLN A 102 21.25 -0.71 -8.99
CA GLN A 102 21.41 -0.58 -7.54
C GLN A 102 20.09 -0.60 -6.75
N ASN A 103 18.97 -1.01 -7.35
CA ASN A 103 17.65 -0.90 -6.71
C ASN A 103 17.14 -2.19 -6.04
N ALA A 104 17.97 -3.22 -5.90
CA ALA A 104 17.57 -4.51 -5.33
C ALA A 104 16.95 -4.37 -3.92
N PHE A 105 17.43 -3.41 -3.13
CA PHE A 105 16.88 -3.10 -1.80
C PHE A 105 15.39 -2.77 -1.82
N LYS A 106 14.84 -2.26 -2.95
CA LYS A 106 13.41 -1.95 -3.07
C LYS A 106 12.54 -3.19 -3.04
N ILE A 107 13.03 -4.32 -3.53
CA ILE A 107 12.31 -5.61 -3.47
C ILE A 107 12.18 -6.05 -2.01
N GLU A 108 13.23 -5.89 -1.19
CA GLU A 108 13.17 -6.23 0.23
C GLU A 108 12.37 -5.22 1.06
N LEU A 109 12.42 -3.95 0.68
CA LEU A 109 11.78 -2.87 1.42
C LEU A 109 10.26 -2.83 1.20
N THR A 110 9.78 -3.12 0.00
CA THR A 110 8.36 -2.98 -0.36
C THR A 110 7.42 -3.78 0.54
N PRO A 111 7.63 -5.09 0.80
CA PRO A 111 6.78 -5.86 1.70
C PRO A 111 6.75 -5.28 3.12
N LYS A 112 7.90 -4.79 3.62
CA LYS A 112 8.02 -4.20 4.96
C LYS A 112 7.19 -2.91 5.07
N VAL A 113 7.22 -2.07 4.04
CA VAL A 113 6.45 -0.82 3.98
C VAL A 113 4.94 -1.11 3.89
N VAL A 114 4.53 -2.08 3.07
CA VAL A 114 3.12 -2.49 2.96
C VAL A 114 2.62 -3.02 4.29
N ALA A 115 3.33 -3.97 4.92
CA ALA A 115 2.94 -4.54 6.20
C ALA A 115 2.86 -3.46 7.29
N ARG A 116 3.87 -2.57 7.39
CA ARG A 116 3.87 -1.49 8.39
C ARG A 116 2.70 -0.54 8.20
N ALA A 117 2.40 -0.14 6.96
CA ALA A 117 1.26 0.73 6.68
C ALA A 117 -0.07 0.08 7.08
N LEU A 118 -0.26 -1.22 6.79
CA LEU A 118 -1.44 -1.98 7.17
C LEU A 118 -1.57 -2.16 8.69
N MET A 119 -0.46 -2.43 9.39
CA MET A 119 -0.46 -2.54 10.84
C MET A 119 -0.79 -1.20 11.51
N THR A 120 -0.26 -0.09 11.00
CA THR A 120 -0.57 1.25 11.54
C THR A 120 -2.02 1.64 11.32
N VAL A 121 -2.61 1.38 10.14
CA VAL A 121 -4.04 1.70 9.92
C VAL A 121 -4.98 0.74 10.66
N GLY A 122 -4.46 -0.43 11.06
CA GLY A 122 -5.13 -1.42 11.89
C GLY A 122 -4.91 -1.23 13.40
N ASP A 123 -4.23 -0.16 13.83
CA ASP A 123 -3.87 0.12 15.22
C ASP A 123 -3.12 -1.03 15.93
N ILE A 124 -2.34 -1.81 15.19
CA ILE A 124 -1.48 -2.88 15.74
C ILE A 124 -0.15 -2.27 16.26
N VAL A 125 0.31 -1.17 15.66
CA VAL A 125 1.62 -0.52 15.92
C VAL A 125 1.66 0.98 15.66
#